data_AF-A0A9W6GPQ6-F1
#
_entry.id   AF-A0A9W6GPQ6-F1
#
_cell.length_a   1.000
_cell.length_b   1.000
_cell.length_c   1.000
_cell.angle_alpha   90.00
_cell.angle_beta   90.00
_cell.angle_gamma   90.00
#
_symmetry.space_group_name_H-M   'P 1'
#
loop_
_entity.id
_entity.type
_entity.pdbx_description
1 polymer ?
#
loop_
_entity_poly.entity_id
_entity_poly.type
_entity_poly.pdbx_seq_one_letter_code
_entity_poly.pdbx_strand_id
1 'polypeptide(L)'
;MEKFYITKGVYETLDMRIITYIQTLIKSMDIEVDYLQVFSISGNVLIHTQEVPEYIKEYTLSKEYRDEKLFSIKTEEENSNYWTLMLAHEY
;
A
#
# COMPACT_ATOMS: atom_id res chain seq x y z
N MET A 1 8.90 8.15 -13.64
CA MET A 1 8.16 8.21 -12.37
C MET A 1 7.09 7.15 -12.45
N GLU A 2 7.15 6.11 -11.61
CA GLU A 2 6.13 5.05 -11.57
C GLU A 2 4.77 5.66 -11.22
N LYS A 3 3.74 5.25 -11.96
CA LYS A 3 2.37 5.75 -11.75
C LYS A 3 1.73 4.98 -10.60
N PHE A 4 0.98 5.66 -9.76
CA PHE A 4 0.15 5.05 -8.73
C PHE A 4 -1.31 5.35 -9.04
N TYR A 5 -2.07 4.30 -9.30
CA TYR A 5 -3.51 4.33 -9.40
C TYR A 5 -4.11 3.90 -8.07
N ILE A 6 -5.24 4.50 -7.71
CA ILE A 6 -6.00 4.14 -6.52
C ILE A 6 -7.41 3.78 -6.97
N THR A 7 -8.00 2.75 -6.36
CA THR A 7 -9.41 2.45 -6.59
C THR A 7 -10.29 3.54 -5.99
N LYS A 8 -11.54 3.58 -6.46
CA LYS A 8 -12.55 4.45 -5.88
C LYS A 8 -12.78 4.14 -4.40
N GLY A 9 -12.81 2.86 -4.01
CA GLY A 9 -12.98 2.45 -2.61
C GLY A 9 -11.88 3.01 -1.71
N VAL A 10 -10.62 2.94 -2.14
CA VAL A 10 -9.51 3.54 -1.38
C VAL A 10 -9.66 5.04 -1.25
N TYR A 11 -9.98 5.75 -2.33
CA TYR A 11 -10.15 7.20 -2.31
C TYR A 11 -11.29 7.66 -1.38
N GLU A 12 -12.37 6.90 -1.29
CA GLU A 12 -13.52 7.20 -0.42
C GLU A 12 -13.29 6.80 1.05
N THR A 13 -12.40 5.83 1.30
CA THR A 13 -12.17 5.25 2.63
C THR A 13 -11.00 5.91 3.37
N LEU A 14 -9.91 6.20 2.66
CA LEU A 14 -8.67 6.71 3.24
C LEU A 14 -8.44 8.17 2.86
N ASP A 15 -7.92 8.95 3.82
CA ASP A 15 -7.47 10.31 3.51
C ASP A 15 -6.14 10.29 2.72
N MET A 16 -5.94 11.34 1.91
CA MET A 16 -4.78 11.45 1.02
C MET A 16 -3.43 11.32 1.73
N ARG A 17 -3.34 11.64 3.02
CA ARG A 17 -2.06 11.54 3.76
C ARG A 17 -1.64 10.09 3.92
N ILE A 18 -2.57 9.18 4.22
CA ILE A 18 -2.26 7.74 4.31
C ILE A 18 -1.93 7.18 2.95
N ILE A 19 -2.68 7.56 1.91
CA ILE A 19 -2.40 7.13 0.55
C ILE A 19 -0.97 7.53 0.15
N THR A 20 -0.59 8.80 0.34
CA THR A 20 0.77 9.27 0.07
C THR A 20 1.82 8.61 0.96
N TYR A 21 1.48 8.33 2.22
CA TYR A 21 2.39 7.64 3.14
C TYR A 21 2.69 6.21 2.66
N ILE A 22 1.66 5.42 2.35
CA ILE A 22 1.79 4.07 1.77
C ILE A 22 2.65 4.09 0.50
N GLN A 23 2.40 5.03 -0.41
CA GLN A 23 3.21 5.19 -1.63
C GLN A 23 4.68 5.50 -1.32
N THR A 24 4.93 6.27 -0.26
CA THR A 24 6.29 6.60 0.18
C THR A 24 6.97 5.36 0.76
N LEU A 25 6.27 4.57 1.57
CA LEU A 25 6.80 3.35 2.17
C LEU A 25 7.30 2.36 1.12
N ILE A 26 6.51 2.12 0.06
CA ILE A 26 6.88 1.23 -1.06
C ILE A 26 8.13 1.76 -1.78
N LYS A 27 8.18 3.07 -2.06
CA LYS A 27 9.32 3.70 -2.76
C LYS A 27 10.60 3.75 -1.93
N SER A 28 10.49 3.71 -0.61
CA SER A 28 11.62 3.78 0.32
C SER A 28 12.07 2.41 0.83
N MET A 29 11.61 1.31 0.22
CA MET A 29 12.07 -0.01 0.62
C MET A 29 13.54 -0.19 0.20
N ASP A 30 14.37 -0.59 1.16
CA ASP A 30 15.80 -0.87 0.95
C ASP A 30 16.06 -2.32 0.52
N ILE A 31 15.00 -3.07 0.24
CA ILE A 31 15.00 -4.46 -0.19
C ILE A 31 14.31 -4.58 -1.55
N GLU A 32 14.45 -5.72 -2.22
CA GLU A 32 13.67 -6.01 -3.42
C GLU A 32 12.17 -5.91 -3.13
N VAL A 33 11.46 -5.16 -3.95
CA VAL A 33 10.03 -4.89 -3.77
C VAL A 33 9.23 -5.93 -4.53
N ASP A 34 8.54 -6.78 -3.78
CA ASP A 34 7.62 -7.79 -4.34
C ASP A 34 6.49 -7.12 -5.13
N TYR A 35 5.94 -7.82 -6.13
CA TYR A 35 4.84 -7.31 -6.93
C TYR A 35 3.59 -7.04 -6.08
N LEU A 36 3.42 -7.74 -4.96
CA LEU A 36 2.34 -7.55 -4.02
C LEU A 36 2.85 -6.97 -2.70
N GLN A 37 2.33 -5.81 -2.34
CA GLN A 37 2.54 -5.17 -1.04
C GLN A 37 1.22 -5.19 -0.27
N VAL A 38 1.26 -5.66 0.96
CA VAL A 38 0.07 -5.77 1.82
C VAL A 38 0.17 -4.78 2.96
N PHE A 39 -0.93 -4.06 3.19
CA PHE A 39 -1.06 -3.11 4.28
C PHE A 39 -2.28 -3.44 5.12
N SER A 40 -2.12 -3.48 6.45
CA SER A 40 -3.23 -3.64 7.39
C SER A 40 -3.24 -2.46 8.35
N ILE A 41 -4.36 -1.75 8.42
CA ILE A 41 -4.59 -0.64 9.34
C ILE A 41 -5.50 -1.16 10.46
N SER A 42 -5.14 -0.91 11.71
CA SER A 42 -6.04 -1.08 12.84
C SER A 42 -5.78 -0.01 13.89
N GLY A 43 -6.82 0.79 14.18
CA GLY A 43 -6.68 1.98 15.02
C GLY A 43 -5.60 2.93 14.48
N ASN A 44 -4.54 3.15 15.26
CA ASN A 44 -3.39 3.98 14.86
C ASN A 44 -2.16 3.17 14.41
N VAL A 45 -2.32 1.88 14.10
CA VAL A 45 -1.21 1.02 13.65
C VAL A 45 -1.39 0.69 12.18
N LEU A 46 -0.31 0.82 11.41
CA LEU A 46 -0.19 0.35 10.03
C LEU A 46 0.88 -0.75 9.98
N ILE A 47 0.49 -1.95 9.56
CA ILE A 47 1.39 -3.09 9.34
C ILE A 47 1.62 -3.20 7.82
N HIS A 48 2.87 -3.23 7.38
CA HIS A 48 3.29 -3.37 5.98
C HIS A 48 4.09 -4.67 5.83
N THR A 49 3.67 -5.51 4.89
CA THR A 49 4.28 -6.82 4.63
C THR A 49 4.44 -7.11 3.14
N GLN A 50 5.43 -7.92 2.79
CA GLN A 50 5.58 -8.62 1.49
C GLN A 50 6.14 -10.04 1.71
N GLU A 51 5.98 -10.92 0.73
CA GLU A 51 6.39 -12.33 0.86
C GLU A 51 7.84 -12.58 0.44
N VAL A 52 8.29 -11.97 -0.67
CA VAL A 52 9.63 -12.24 -1.22
C VAL A 52 10.41 -10.96 -1.55
N PRO A 53 11.58 -10.74 -0.95
CA PRO A 53 12.03 -11.34 0.32
C PRO A 53 11.04 -11.04 1.45
N GLU A 54 11.00 -11.92 2.46
CA GLU A 54 10.11 -11.74 3.62
C GLU A 54 10.38 -10.38 4.28
N TYR A 55 9.32 -9.61 4.48
CA TYR A 55 9.38 -8.34 5.16
C TYR A 55 8.11 -8.08 5.93
N ILE A 56 8.29 -7.58 7.15
CA ILE A 56 7.22 -7.13 8.03
C ILE A 56 7.70 -5.90 8.79
N LYS A 57 6.89 -4.85 8.80
CA LYS A 57 7.17 -3.64 9.56
C LYS A 57 5.89 -2.96 10.04
N GLU A 58 5.93 -2.48 11.27
CA GLU A 58 4.83 -1.75 11.89
C GLU A 58 5.16 -0.26 11.99
N TYR A 59 4.15 0.57 11.79
CA TYR A 59 4.23 2.02 11.86
C TYR A 59 3.10 2.57 12.72
N THR A 60 3.43 3.51 13.59
CA THR A 60 2.44 4.28 14.34
C THR A 60 1.98 5.47 13.52
N LEU A 61 0.67 5.57 13.30
CA LEU A 61 0.01 6.66 12.61
C LEU A 61 -0.28 7.82 13.58
N SER A 62 -0.35 9.04 13.04
CA SER A 62 -0.61 10.24 13.84
C SER A 62 -2.05 10.38 14.34
N LYS A 63 -2.97 9.53 13.87
CA LYS A 63 -4.37 9.46 14.31
C LYS A 63 -4.91 8.05 14.09
N GLU A 64 -6.08 7.79 14.66
CA GLU A 64 -6.80 6.54 14.46
C GLU A 64 -7.55 6.52 13.12
N TYR A 65 -7.63 5.31 12.56
CA TYR A 65 -8.35 4.96 11.35
C TYR A 65 -9.22 3.73 11.62
N ARG A 66 -10.19 3.49 10.73
CA ARG A 66 -10.95 2.24 10.75
C ARG A 66 -10.05 1.07 10.34
N ASP A 67 -10.42 -0.12 10.80
CA ASP A 67 -9.75 -1.34 10.41
C ASP A 67 -9.92 -1.57 8.91
N GLU A 68 -8.81 -1.59 8.17
CA GLU A 68 -8.80 -1.77 6.72
C GLU A 68 -7.61 -2.62 6.29
N LYS A 69 -7.82 -3.45 5.27
CA LYS A 69 -6.74 -4.19 4.61
C LYS A 69 -6.63 -3.74 3.17
N LEU A 70 -5.43 -3.43 2.72
CA LEU A 70 -5.14 -2.94 1.38
C LEU A 70 -4.08 -3.78 0.69
N PHE A 71 -4.17 -3.81 -0.63
CA PHE A 71 -3.15 -4.35 -1.52
C PHE A 71 -2.62 -3.26 -2.42
N SER A 72 -1.30 -3.20 -2.58
CA SER A 72 -0.66 -2.48 -3.66
C SER A 72 -0.03 -3.49 -4.60
N ILE A 73 -0.51 -3.52 -5.84
CA ILE A 73 -0.08 -4.47 -6.86
C ILE A 73 0.72 -3.74 -7.93
N LYS A 74 1.94 -4.21 -8.19
CA LYS A 74 2.78 -3.78 -9.29
C LYS A 74 2.36 -4.50 -10.56
N THR A 75 2.05 -3.73 -11.59
CA THR A 75 1.74 -4.24 -12.92
C THR A 75 2.83 -3.79 -13.89
N GLU A 76 3.45 -4.77 -14.54
CA GLU A 76 4.47 -4.56 -15.56
C GLU A 76 3.93 -5.01 -16.93
N GLU A 77 3.74 -4.05 -17.83
CA GLU A 77 3.36 -4.24 -19.23
C GLU A 77 4.48 -3.70 -20.13
N GLU A 78 4.49 -4.09 -21.42
CA GLU A 78 5.59 -3.81 -22.37
C GLU A 78 6.11 -2.36 -22.37
N ASN A 79 5.24 -1.37 -22.10
CA ASN A 79 5.60 0.05 -22.06
C ASN A 79 5.09 0.78 -20.80
N SER A 80 4.66 0.06 -19.76
CA SER A 80 4.07 0.67 -18.57
C SER A 80 4.42 -0.11 -17.32
N ASN A 81 4.90 0.60 -16.30
CA ASN A 81 5.03 0.08 -14.94
C ASN A 81 4.24 0.98 -14.01
N TYR A 82 3.27 0.38 -13.31
CA TYR A 82 2.40 1.12 -12.42
C TYR A 82 1.97 0.28 -11.22
N TRP A 83 1.60 0.97 -10.16
CA TRP A 83 1.03 0.41 -8.96
C TRP A 83 -0.47 0.67 -8.93
N THR A 84 -1.24 -0.31 -8.48
CA THR A 84 -2.65 -0.15 -8.13
C THR A 84 -2.82 -0.38 -6.64
N LEU A 85 -3.30 0.63 -5.92
CA LEU A 85 -3.68 0.53 -4.50
C LEU A 85 -5.20 0.31 -4.41
N MET A 86 -5.59 -0.78 -3.75
CA MET A 86 -6.99 -1.19 -3.61
C MET A 86 -7.28 -1.76 -2.22
N LEU A 87 -8.54 -1.77 -1.82
CA LEU A 87 -8.98 -2.49 -0.62
C LEU A 87 -8.94 -3.99 -0.89
N ALA A 88 -8.60 -4.79 0.12
CA ALA A 88 -8.45 -6.24 -0.04
C ALA A 88 -9.74 -6.95 -0.45
N HIS A 89 -10.90 -6.37 -0.13
CA HIS A 89 -12.21 -6.89 -0.53
C HIS A 89 -12.64 -6.49 -1.95
N GLU A 90 -11.85 -5.66 -2.65
CA GLU A 90 -12.05 -5.32 -4.07
C GLU A 90 -11.32 -6.28 -5.01
N TYR A 91 -10.46 -7.16 -4.48
CA TYR A 91 -9.69 -8.17 -5.21
C TYR A 91 -10.44 -9.50 -5.27
#